data_AF-A0A1B6GXU3-F1
#
_entry.id   AF-A0A1B6GXU3-F1
#
_cell.length_a   1.000
_cell.length_b   1.000
_cell.length_c   1.000
_cell.angle_alpha   90.00
_cell.angle_beta   90.00
_cell.angle_gamma   90.00
#
_symmetry.space_group_name_H-M   'P 1'
#
loop_
_entity.id
_entity.type
_entity.pdbx_description
1 polymer ?
#
loop_
_entity_poly.entity_id
_entity_poly.type
_entity_poly.pdbx_seq_one_letter_code
_entity_poly.pdbx_strand_id
1 'polypeptide(L)'
;MIPQGTIRRGARCSTGKAFLRSARLRSNLHIAMNAQVTRVLIDPTTKVAYGVEFVRDNEKIIIRARKEVILSAGAVNSPQILMLSGIGPREHLTELKIPVIQDLRVGENLQDHIGLGGFTFMINQEVSLIQSRYEN
;
A
#
# COMPACT_ATOMS: atom_id res chain seq x y z
N MET A 1 30.99 -8.43 3.62
CA MET A 1 29.69 -9.12 3.70
C MET A 1 28.73 -8.43 2.74
N ILE A 2 28.07 -9.16 1.85
CA ILE A 2 27.00 -8.56 1.03
C ILE A 2 25.78 -8.41 1.92
N PRO A 3 25.24 -7.20 2.14
CA PRO A 3 24.04 -7.04 2.94
C PRO A 3 22.89 -7.83 2.30
N GLN A 4 22.24 -8.68 3.09
CA GLN A 4 21.06 -9.39 2.63
C GLN A 4 19.93 -8.37 2.40
N GLY A 5 19.41 -8.32 1.18
CA GLY A 5 18.31 -7.43 0.85
C GLY A 5 17.81 -7.63 -0.56
N THR A 6 16.67 -7.02 -0.87
CA THR A 6 16.08 -7.02 -2.21
C THR A 6 16.88 -6.07 -3.12
N ILE A 7 18.01 -6.56 -3.60
CA ILE A 7 19.02 -5.82 -4.37
C ILE A 7 19.23 -6.48 -5.73
N ARG A 8 19.37 -5.68 -6.79
CA ARG A 8 19.72 -6.15 -8.14
C ARG A 8 20.76 -5.21 -8.74
N ARG A 9 21.96 -5.74 -9.03
CA ARG A 9 23.14 -4.99 -9.52
C ARG A 9 23.53 -3.83 -8.60
N GLY A 10 23.69 -4.10 -7.31
CA GLY A 10 24.12 -3.12 -6.30
C GLY A 10 23.12 -2.00 -5.99
N ALA A 11 21.88 -2.07 -6.51
CA ALA A 11 20.84 -1.08 -6.27
C ALA A 11 19.58 -1.73 -5.70
N ARG A 12 18.82 -0.97 -4.89
CA ARG A 12 17.47 -1.36 -4.44
C ARG A 12 16.64 -1.88 -5.61
N CYS A 13 16.03 -3.05 -5.41
CA CYS A 13 15.07 -3.62 -6.34
C CYS A 13 13.68 -3.56 -5.70
N SER A 14 12.99 -2.42 -5.86
CA SER A 14 11.61 -2.28 -5.40
C SER A 14 10.66 -3.18 -6.19
N THR A 15 9.46 -3.43 -5.66
CA THR A 15 8.38 -4.13 -6.36
C THR A 15 8.03 -3.47 -7.71
N GLY A 16 8.03 -2.14 -7.76
CA GLY A 16 7.85 -1.40 -9.02
C GLY A 16 8.95 -1.70 -10.06
N LYS A 17 10.22 -1.80 -9.63
CA LYS A 17 11.35 -2.15 -10.51
C LYS A 17 11.34 -3.62 -10.93
N ALA A 18 10.91 -4.51 -10.04
CA ALA A 18 10.87 -5.94 -10.27
C ALA A 18 9.71 -6.36 -11.18
N PHE A 19 8.51 -5.84 -10.93
CA PHE A 19 7.26 -6.34 -11.55
C PHE A 19 6.61 -5.34 -12.51
N LEU A 20 6.51 -4.06 -12.15
CA LEU A 20 5.79 -3.08 -12.97
C LEU A 20 6.63 -2.59 -14.16
N ARG A 21 7.93 -2.34 -13.96
CA ARG A 21 8.79 -1.77 -15.01
C ARG A 21 8.84 -2.65 -16.26
N SER A 22 8.91 -3.97 -16.10
CA SER A 22 8.91 -4.92 -17.22
C SER A 22 7.53 -5.04 -17.89
N ALA A 23 6.45 -4.92 -17.12
CA ALA A 23 5.07 -5.05 -17.60
C ALA A 23 4.46 -3.75 -18.16
N ARG A 24 5.10 -2.59 -17.96
CA ARG A 24 4.52 -1.26 -18.20
C ARG A 24 3.99 -0.98 -19.61
N LEU A 25 4.44 -1.75 -20.61
CA LEU A 25 4.05 -1.59 -22.02
C LEU A 25 2.88 -2.50 -22.42
N ARG A 26 2.39 -3.35 -21.52
CA ARG A 26 1.23 -4.19 -21.80
C ARG A 26 -0.02 -3.32 -21.91
N SER A 27 -0.74 -3.45 -23.03
CA SER A 27 -1.94 -2.65 -23.33
C SER A 27 -3.09 -2.86 -22.33
N ASN A 28 -3.09 -3.99 -21.60
CA ASN A 28 -4.08 -4.32 -20.59
C ASN A 28 -3.69 -3.91 -19.16
N LEU A 29 -2.58 -3.18 -18.98
CA LEU A 29 -2.14 -2.65 -17.69
C LEU A 29 -2.15 -1.13 -17.72
N HIS A 30 -2.99 -0.53 -16.89
CA HIS A 30 -3.05 0.91 -16.70
C HIS A 30 -2.53 1.26 -15.30
N ILE A 31 -1.64 2.25 -15.21
CA ILE A 31 -1.06 2.71 -13.95
C ILE A 31 -1.39 4.20 -13.81
N ALA A 32 -2.18 4.54 -12.80
CA ALA A 32 -2.44 5.92 -12.41
C ALA A 32 -1.54 6.27 -11.22
N MET A 33 -0.65 7.25 -11.42
CA MET A 33 0.14 7.84 -10.33
C MET A 33 -0.61 9.03 -9.74
N ASN A 34 -0.27 9.41 -8.50
CA ASN A 34 -0.88 10.55 -7.80
C ASN A 34 -2.42 10.44 -7.73
N ALA A 35 -2.91 9.22 -7.60
CA ALA A 35 -4.32 8.87 -7.55
C ALA A 35 -4.62 8.22 -6.19
N GLN A 36 -5.00 9.04 -5.21
CA GLN A 36 -5.22 8.58 -3.83
C GLN A 36 -6.65 8.05 -3.69
N VAL A 37 -6.81 6.74 -3.50
CA VAL A 37 -8.12 6.13 -3.21
C VAL A 37 -8.65 6.66 -1.88
N THR A 38 -9.88 7.16 -1.88
CA THR A 38 -10.58 7.68 -0.69
C THR A 38 -11.56 6.66 -0.11
N ARG A 39 -12.20 5.85 -0.95
CA ARG A 39 -13.10 4.77 -0.54
C ARG A 39 -13.32 3.73 -1.65
N VAL A 40 -13.71 2.53 -1.24
CA VAL A 40 -14.25 1.48 -2.10
C VAL A 40 -15.77 1.70 -2.23
N LEU A 41 -16.28 1.51 -3.43
CA LEU A 41 -17.71 1.56 -3.70
C LEU A 41 -18.30 0.17 -3.55
N ILE A 42 -19.20 0.01 -2.57
CA ILE A 42 -19.76 -1.28 -2.17
C ILE A 42 -21.27 -1.15 -2.13
N ASP A 43 -21.96 -2.13 -2.70
CA ASP A 43 -23.41 -2.22 -2.61
C ASP A 43 -23.81 -2.64 -1.19
N PRO A 44 -24.64 -1.86 -0.46
CA PRO A 44 -24.93 -2.14 0.95
C PRO A 44 -25.81 -3.38 1.15
N THR A 45 -26.50 -3.87 0.13
CA THR A 45 -27.38 -5.03 0.20
C THR A 45 -26.65 -6.31 -0.20
N THR A 46 -26.01 -6.31 -1.37
CA THR A 46 -25.31 -7.48 -1.92
C THR A 46 -23.89 -7.64 -1.39
N LYS A 47 -23.33 -6.59 -0.78
CA LYS A 47 -21.94 -6.50 -0.28
C LYS A 47 -20.88 -6.64 -1.38
N VAL A 48 -21.25 -6.47 -2.65
CA VAL A 48 -20.33 -6.53 -3.79
C VAL A 48 -19.60 -5.21 -3.96
N ALA A 49 -18.26 -5.25 -3.99
CA ALA A 49 -17.43 -4.11 -4.35
C ALA A 49 -17.41 -3.94 -5.87
N TYR A 50 -17.84 -2.77 -6.37
CA TYR A 50 -18.02 -2.51 -7.80
C TYR A 50 -17.14 -1.38 -8.35
N GLY A 51 -16.29 -0.78 -7.51
CA GLY A 51 -15.38 0.28 -7.93
C GLY A 51 -14.67 0.96 -6.78
N VAL A 52 -13.97 2.04 -7.12
CA VAL A 52 -13.28 2.90 -6.16
C VAL A 52 -13.52 4.37 -6.51
N GLU A 53 -13.55 5.21 -5.48
CA GLU A 53 -13.41 6.65 -5.59
C GLU A 53 -11.97 7.02 -5.23
N PHE A 54 -11.35 7.90 -6.01
CA PHE A 54 -10.02 8.42 -5.72
C PHE A 54 -9.93 9.90 -6.08
N VAL A 55 -8.97 10.59 -5.48
CA VAL A 55 -8.63 11.98 -5.79
C VAL A 55 -7.37 12.00 -6.63
N ARG A 56 -7.40 12.78 -7.72
CA ARG A 56 -6.24 13.09 -8.55
C ARG A 56 -6.39 14.52 -9.07
N ASP A 57 -5.31 15.29 -9.00
CA ASP A 57 -5.32 16.69 -9.46
C ASP A 57 -6.44 17.52 -8.82
N ASN A 58 -6.73 17.26 -7.53
CA ASN A 58 -7.83 17.82 -6.72
C ASN A 58 -9.25 17.48 -7.20
N GLU A 59 -9.40 16.57 -8.16
CA GLU A 59 -10.70 16.10 -8.65
C GLU A 59 -11.03 14.72 -8.08
N LYS A 60 -12.30 14.53 -7.68
CA LYS A 60 -12.82 13.23 -7.30
C LYS A 60 -13.25 12.47 -8.54
N ILE A 61 -12.70 11.28 -8.71
CA ILE A 61 -12.93 10.42 -9.88
C ILE A 61 -13.39 9.05 -9.39
N ILE A 62 -14.34 8.45 -10.12
CA ILE A 62 -14.85 7.11 -9.86
C ILE A 62 -14.44 6.18 -11.01
N ILE A 63 -13.89 5.01 -10.67
CA ILE A 63 -13.63 3.92 -11.63
C ILE A 63 -14.36 2.66 -11.17
N ARG A 64 -15.03 1.99 -12.11
CA ARG A 64 -15.76 0.74 -11.86
C ARG A 64 -14.89 -0.47 -12.15
N ALA A 65 -15.02 -1.49 -11.31
CA ALA A 65 -14.41 -2.80 -11.50
C ALA A 65 -15.48 -3.81 -11.96
N ARG A 66 -15.17 -4.61 -12.98
CA ARG A 66 -16.08 -5.67 -13.47
C ARG A 66 -15.99 -6.98 -12.69
N LYS A 67 -14.91 -7.19 -11.94
CA LYS A 67 -14.63 -8.43 -11.22
C LYS A 67 -14.44 -8.14 -9.74
N GLU A 68 -13.31 -7.54 -9.39
CA GLU A 68 -12.88 -7.38 -8.00
C GLU A 68 -12.14 -6.06 -7.81
N VAL A 69 -12.11 -5.61 -6.56
CA VAL A 69 -11.24 -4.54 -6.08
C VAL A 69 -10.26 -5.15 -5.09
N ILE A 70 -8.96 -5.06 -5.39
CA ILE A 70 -7.90 -5.55 -4.51
C ILE A 70 -7.30 -4.34 -3.78
N LEU A 71 -7.47 -4.29 -2.46
CA LEU A 71 -6.92 -3.22 -1.64
C LEU A 71 -5.49 -3.55 -1.23
N SER A 72 -4.54 -2.71 -1.62
CA SER A 72 -3.10 -2.91 -1.35
C SER A 72 -2.42 -1.63 -0.87
N ALA A 73 -3.13 -0.83 -0.07
CA ALA A 73 -2.66 0.47 0.41
C ALA A 73 -1.73 0.39 1.65
N GLY A 74 -1.38 -0.82 2.08
CA GLY A 74 -0.51 -1.09 3.24
C GLY A 74 -1.28 -1.22 4.56
N ALA A 75 -0.59 -1.61 5.63
CA ALA A 75 -1.18 -1.93 6.93
C ALA A 75 -1.88 -0.75 7.62
N VAL A 76 -1.55 0.49 7.23
CA VAL A 76 -2.15 1.71 7.79
C VAL A 76 -3.31 2.22 6.93
N ASN A 77 -3.11 2.40 5.63
CA ASN A 77 -4.14 3.02 4.77
C ASN A 77 -5.23 2.04 4.35
N SER A 78 -4.95 0.74 4.21
CA SER A 78 -5.99 -0.24 3.87
C SER A 78 -7.14 -0.29 4.90
N PRO A 79 -6.89 -0.43 6.22
CA PRO A 79 -7.98 -0.39 7.20
C PRO A 79 -8.69 0.96 7.23
N GLN A 80 -7.97 2.07 7.06
CA GLN A 80 -8.58 3.41 6.96
C GLN A 80 -9.57 3.49 5.78
N ILE A 81 -9.16 3.05 4.58
CA ILE A 81 -10.01 3.05 3.38
C ILE A 81 -11.24 2.16 3.60
N LEU A 82 -11.08 0.96 4.19
CA LEU A 82 -12.21 0.08 4.51
C LEU A 82 -13.20 0.76 5.46
N MET A 83 -12.71 1.42 6.52
CA MET A 83 -13.56 2.14 7.46
C MET A 83 -14.31 3.29 6.79
N LEU A 84 -13.62 4.10 5.96
CA LEU A 84 -14.24 5.15 5.13
C LEU A 84 -15.25 4.61 4.10
N SER A 85 -15.17 3.31 3.79
CA SER A 85 -16.10 2.60 2.90
C SER A 85 -17.26 1.94 3.66
N GLY A 86 -17.35 2.12 4.97
CA GLY A 86 -18.40 1.52 5.81
C GLY A 86 -18.09 0.10 6.31
N ILE A 87 -16.85 -0.37 6.22
CA ILE A 87 -16.40 -1.67 6.75
C ILE A 87 -15.43 -1.44 7.91
N GLY A 88 -15.89 -1.71 9.13
CA GLY A 88 -15.11 -1.48 10.35
C GLY A 88 -15.94 -1.54 11.63
N PRO A 89 -15.34 -1.21 12.79
CA PRO A 89 -16.05 -1.31 14.08
C PRO A 89 -17.25 -0.35 14.09
N ARG A 90 -18.45 -0.90 14.31
CA ARG A 90 -19.72 -0.13 14.23
C ARG A 90 -19.71 1.14 15.07
N GLU A 91 -19.25 1.07 16.31
CA GLU A 91 -19.25 2.20 17.24
C GLU A 91 -18.40 3.35 16.69
N HIS A 92 -17.18 3.02 16.21
CA HIS A 92 -16.26 4.00 15.62
C HIS A 92 -16.81 4.61 14.32
N LEU A 93 -17.39 3.79 13.44
CA LEU A 93 -18.02 4.29 12.22
C LEU A 93 -19.21 5.21 12.51
N THR A 94 -20.02 4.85 13.51
CA THR A 94 -21.20 5.63 13.91
C THR A 94 -20.80 6.98 14.50
N GLU A 95 -19.76 7.04 15.33
CA GLU A 95 -19.18 8.27 15.88
C GLU A 95 -18.79 9.26 14.77
N LEU A 96 -18.21 8.74 13.68
CA LEU A 96 -17.80 9.51 12.51
C LEU A 96 -18.90 9.73 11.46
N LYS A 97 -20.14 9.30 11.75
CA LYS A 97 -21.31 9.41 10.86
C LYS A 97 -21.11 8.68 9.52
N ILE A 98 -20.36 7.58 9.53
CA ILE A 98 -20.15 6.73 8.36
C ILE A 98 -21.21 5.60 8.37
N PRO A 99 -21.99 5.41 7.30
CA PRO A 99 -22.93 4.30 7.20
C PRO A 99 -22.22 2.94 7.33
N VAL A 100 -22.70 2.11 8.24
CA VAL A 100 -22.13 0.77 8.48
C VAL A 100 -22.66 -0.21 7.44
N ILE A 101 -21.78 -0.63 6.52
CA ILE A 101 -22.04 -1.71 5.58
C ILE A 101 -21.75 -3.05 6.26
N GLN A 102 -20.62 -3.17 6.94
CA GLN A 102 -20.23 -4.40 7.62
C GLN A 102 -19.43 -4.09 8.89
N ASP A 103 -19.86 -4.71 9.98
CA ASP A 103 -19.23 -4.59 11.29
C ASP A 103 -18.11 -5.61 11.43
N LEU A 104 -16.85 -5.14 11.44
CA LEU A 104 -15.64 -5.97 11.53
C LEU A 104 -14.56 -5.23 12.33
N ARG A 105 -13.65 -5.99 12.95
CA ARG A 105 -12.49 -5.47 13.70
C ARG A 105 -11.37 -4.92 12.79
N VAL A 106 -11.73 -4.05 11.85
CA VAL A 106 -10.79 -3.39 10.93
C VAL A 106 -9.97 -2.35 11.71
N GLY A 107 -8.66 -2.31 11.46
CA GLY A 107 -7.73 -1.41 12.15
C GLY A 107 -7.14 -1.97 13.46
N GLU A 108 -7.70 -3.08 13.94
CA GLU A 108 -7.21 -3.79 15.12
C GLU A 108 -5.98 -4.66 14.80
N ASN A 109 -5.29 -5.11 15.85
CA ASN A 109 -4.17 -6.06 15.77
C ASN A 109 -2.96 -5.54 14.94
N LEU A 110 -2.72 -4.23 14.97
CA LEU A 110 -1.49 -3.65 14.44
C LEU A 110 -0.28 -4.17 15.22
N GLN A 111 0.70 -4.67 14.49
CA GLN A 111 1.96 -5.16 15.03
C GLN A 111 3.10 -4.49 14.26
N ASP A 112 4.11 -4.06 14.99
CA ASP A 112 5.32 -3.47 14.43
C ASP A 112 6.54 -3.89 15.26
N HIS A 113 7.73 -3.77 14.66
CA HIS A 113 8.98 -4.01 15.36
C HIS A 113 9.53 -2.69 15.90
N ILE A 114 9.65 -2.59 17.22
CA ILE A 114 10.28 -1.43 17.86
C ILE A 114 11.75 -1.37 17.42
N GLY A 115 12.09 -0.34 16.65
CA GLY A 115 13.45 -0.09 16.19
C GLY A 115 14.28 0.55 17.29
N LEU A 116 15.22 -0.20 17.87
CA LEU A 116 16.32 0.39 18.62
C LEU A 116 17.34 0.94 17.62
N GLY A 117 17.74 2.20 17.74
CA GLY A 117 18.69 2.87 16.82
C GLY A 117 20.10 2.27 16.76
N GLY A 118 20.31 1.11 17.37
CA GLY A 118 21.59 0.42 17.51
C GLY A 118 22.53 1.16 18.46
N PHE A 119 23.66 0.49 18.74
CA PHE A 119 24.80 1.15 19.34
C PHE A 119 25.62 1.81 18.23
N THR A 120 26.02 3.05 18.45
CA THR A 120 26.93 3.77 17.55
C THR A 120 28.34 3.71 18.11
N PHE A 121 29.30 3.40 17.23
CA PHE A 121 30.71 3.29 17.59
C PHE A 121 31.55 4.06 16.58
N MET A 122 32.60 4.71 17.07
CA MET A 122 33.65 5.26 16.21
C MET A 122 34.59 4.13 15.80
N ILE A 123 34.90 4.04 14.51
CA ILE A 123 35.92 3.13 13.98
C ILE A 123 37.14 3.94 13.53
N ASN A 124 38.34 3.44 13.79
CA ASN A 124 39.61 4.05 13.39
C ASN A 124 40.11 3.55 12.02
N GLN A 125 39.27 2.84 11.29
CA GLN A 125 39.57 2.28 9.97
C GLN A 125 38.61 2.85 8.93
N GLU A 126 39.15 3.28 7.78
CA GLU A 126 38.36 3.76 6.63
C GLU A 126 37.76 2.60 5.84
N VAL A 127 36.86 1.84 6.46
CA VAL A 127 36.12 0.75 5.80
C VAL A 127 34.72 1.20 5.42
N SER A 128 34.34 0.94 4.17
CA SER A 128 32.99 1.15 3.66
C SER A 128 32.44 -0.14 3.05
N LEU A 129 31.14 -0.40 3.24
CA LEU A 129 30.43 -1.55 2.67
C LEU A 129 30.01 -1.24 1.22
N ILE A 130 30.99 -1.03 0.33
CA ILE A 130 30.72 -0.78 -1.09
C ILE A 130 30.65 -2.12 -1.81
N GLN A 131 29.48 -2.46 -2.33
CA GLN A 131 29.34 -3.57 -3.27
C GLN A 131 29.58 -3.05 -4.69
N SER A 132 30.63 -3.53 -5.36
CA SER A 132 30.84 -3.26 -6.79
C SER A 132 29.63 -3.78 -7.58
N ARG A 133 29.18 -3.02 -8.58
CA ARG A 133 28.10 -3.48 -9.48
C ARG A 133 28.65 -4.66 -10.30
N TYR A 134 28.42 -5.88 -9.84
CA TYR A 134 28.72 -7.05 -10.66
C TYR A 134 27.85 -7.02 -11.92
N GLU A 135 28.51 -6.92 -13.07
CA GLU A 135 27.96 -7.17 -14.40
C GLU A 135 28.15 -8.65 -14.71
N ASN A 136 27.03 -9.38 -14.78
CA ASN A 136 26.86 -10.49 -15.71
C ASN A 136 25.71 -10.08 -16.64
#